data_AF-A0A7N0VHT9-F1
#
_entry.id   AF-A0A7N0VHT9-F1
#
_cell.length_a   1.000
_cell.length_b   1.000
_cell.length_c   1.000
_cell.angle_alpha   90.00
_cell.angle_beta   90.00
_cell.angle_gamma   90.00
#
_symmetry.space_group_name_H-M   'P 1'
#
loop_
_entity.id
_entity.type
_entity.pdbx_description
1 polymer ?
#
loop_
_entity_poly.entity_id
_entity_poly.type
_entity_poly.pdbx_seq_one_letter_code
_entity_poly.pdbx_strand_id
1 'polypeptide(L)'
;MKGFSSMNSCPTLVSIVSYLVGKILITKLHKNPFKRACLDWEIRYKIIGGIAKGLLYLHEDSRLRIIHRDLKAGNILLDEEMCPKIADFGMARLFIMNETQGDTNRIVGTYGYMAPEYVMHGKFSVKSNVYSFGILLLEIISGQKYNRFCIGGEPYELTSFAWDSWKVGTATKMIDPTIFSGPRNNILRTIHIELLCVQDAVSARPTMASVINMFNNTSLSLPLPSKPAYLATIESEKTITSGSAGKVGAQSVNWISITEQLPR
;
A
#
# COMPACT_ATOMS: atom_id res chain seq x y z
N MET A 1 -22.57 -51.46 -13.44
CA MET A 1 -21.90 -51.29 -14.74
C MET A 1 -21.47 -49.84 -14.89
N LYS A 2 -20.14 -49.62 -14.98
CA LYS A 2 -19.35 -48.54 -15.62
C LYS A 2 -20.00 -47.14 -15.79
N GLY A 3 -19.38 -46.03 -15.39
CA GLY A 3 -18.03 -45.82 -14.87
C GLY A 3 -17.79 -44.36 -14.47
N PHE A 4 -17.28 -44.18 -13.24
CA PHE A 4 -16.55 -43.01 -12.78
C PHE A 4 -15.07 -43.21 -13.12
N SER A 5 -14.48 -42.29 -13.88
CA SER A 5 -13.05 -42.04 -14.08
C SER A 5 -12.97 -40.76 -14.90
N SER A 6 -12.16 -39.74 -14.67
CA SER A 6 -11.06 -39.51 -13.75
C SER A 6 -10.72 -38.02 -13.93
N MET A 7 -10.71 -37.22 -12.85
CA MET A 7 -9.80 -36.08 -12.65
C MET A 7 -9.92 -35.59 -11.20
N ASN A 8 -9.61 -36.49 -10.27
CA ASN A 8 -9.10 -36.10 -8.97
C ASN A 8 -7.64 -35.68 -9.18
N SER A 9 -7.32 -34.40 -9.00
CA SER A 9 -6.01 -33.90 -8.52
C SER A 9 -5.97 -32.36 -8.52
N CYS A 10 -6.70 -31.69 -7.63
CA CYS A 10 -6.21 -30.45 -7.01
C CYS A 10 -7.01 -30.09 -5.74
N PRO A 11 -6.79 -30.77 -4.60
CA PRO A 11 -7.42 -30.38 -3.35
C PRO A 11 -6.51 -29.45 -2.54
N THR A 12 -6.13 -28.27 -3.05
CA THR A 12 -5.40 -27.27 -2.23
C THR A 12 -5.57 -25.86 -2.77
N LEU A 13 -6.72 -25.24 -2.51
CA LEU A 13 -6.88 -23.77 -2.47
C LEU A 13 -8.16 -23.34 -1.75
N VAL A 14 -9.12 -24.27 -1.53
CA VAL A 14 -10.42 -23.99 -0.88
C VAL A 14 -10.47 -24.37 0.62
N SER A 15 -9.43 -25.00 1.18
CA SER A 15 -9.43 -25.46 2.59
C SER A 15 -8.46 -24.76 3.56
N ILE A 16 -7.95 -23.56 3.25
CA ILE A 16 -7.31 -22.70 4.26
C ILE A 16 -8.32 -21.64 4.74
N VAL A 17 -9.48 -22.12 5.19
CA VAL A 17 -10.34 -21.38 6.13
C VAL A 17 -10.48 -22.25 7.37
N SER A 18 -9.36 -22.77 7.87
CA SER A 18 -9.28 -23.25 9.25
C SER A 18 -9.35 -22.00 10.14
N TYR A 19 -10.57 -21.69 10.59
CA TYR A 19 -10.93 -20.91 11.79
C TYR A 19 -9.76 -20.08 12.37
N LEU A 20 -9.30 -19.05 11.65
CA LEU A 20 -8.25 -18.18 12.16
C LEU A 20 -8.91 -17.29 13.23
N VAL A 21 -8.75 -17.68 14.49
CA VAL A 21 -9.04 -16.84 15.67
C VAL A 21 -7.98 -15.73 15.77
N GLY A 22 -7.71 -15.05 14.66
CA GLY A 22 -6.71 -14.00 14.56
C GLY A 22 -7.34 -12.63 14.72
N LYS A 23 -6.72 -11.75 15.51
CA LYS A 23 -7.15 -10.34 15.62
C LYS A 23 -6.67 -9.59 14.38
N ILE A 24 -7.57 -8.90 13.68
CA ILE A 24 -7.22 -8.09 12.50
C ILE A 24 -6.30 -6.93 12.92
N LEU A 25 -5.18 -6.74 12.20
CA LEU A 25 -4.17 -5.71 12.48
C LEU A 25 -4.78 -4.31 12.61
N ILE A 26 -5.70 -3.95 11.70
CA ILE A 26 -6.40 -2.64 11.74
C ILE A 26 -7.15 -2.40 13.07
N THR A 27 -7.64 -3.46 13.73
CA THR A 27 -8.35 -3.36 15.01
C THR A 27 -7.38 -3.03 16.14
N LYS A 28 -6.14 -3.51 16.08
CA LYS A 28 -5.11 -3.17 17.06
C LYS A 28 -4.53 -1.78 16.81
N LEU A 29 -4.27 -1.39 15.55
CA LEU A 29 -3.69 -0.10 15.22
C LEU A 29 -4.65 1.08 15.44
N HIS A 30 -5.92 0.97 15.06
CA HIS A 30 -6.80 2.16 14.96
C HIS A 30 -8.00 2.18 15.91
N LYS A 31 -8.46 1.02 16.40
CA LYS A 31 -9.74 0.98 17.14
C LYS A 31 -9.58 1.07 18.65
N ASN A 32 -8.39 0.83 19.21
CA ASN A 32 -8.20 0.82 20.66
C ASN A 32 -6.80 1.37 21.02
N PRO A 33 -6.72 2.56 21.65
CA PRO A 33 -5.45 3.18 22.03
C PRO A 33 -4.56 2.30 22.92
N PHE A 34 -5.16 1.54 23.84
CA PHE A 34 -4.43 0.59 24.70
C PHE A 34 -3.84 -0.55 23.86
N LYS A 35 -4.60 -1.11 22.91
CA LYS A 35 -4.09 -2.16 22.00
C LYS A 35 -3.01 -1.63 21.05
N ARG A 36 -3.09 -0.37 20.65
CA ARG A 36 -2.07 0.33 19.83
C ARG A 36 -0.77 0.51 20.62
N ALA A 37 -0.86 0.88 21.89
CA ALA A 37 0.30 0.96 22.80
C ALA A 37 0.94 -0.40 23.07
N CYS A 38 0.17 -1.50 23.04
CA CYS A 38 0.72 -2.86 23.10
C CYS A 38 1.45 -3.30 21.82
N LEU A 39 1.39 -2.52 20.73
CA LEU A 39 2.16 -2.74 19.52
C LEU A 39 3.39 -1.83 19.56
N ASP A 40 4.33 -2.11 20.45
CA ASP A 40 5.60 -1.38 20.44
C ASP A 40 6.47 -1.78 19.23
N TRP A 41 7.59 -1.09 19.02
CA TRP A 41 8.38 -1.23 17.79
C TRP A 41 8.76 -2.68 17.45
N GLU A 42 9.23 -3.47 18.43
CA GLU A 42 9.66 -4.85 18.16
C GLU A 42 8.53 -5.71 17.60
N ILE A 43 7.31 -5.55 18.13
CA ILE A 43 6.13 -6.27 17.64
C ILE A 43 5.75 -5.78 16.24
N ARG A 44 5.78 -4.46 16.00
CA ARG A 44 5.54 -3.90 14.66
C ARG A 44 6.55 -4.41 13.65
N TYR A 45 7.82 -4.45 14.03
CA TYR A 45 8.90 -4.94 13.19
C TYR A 45 8.75 -6.43 12.88
N LYS A 46 8.37 -7.25 13.87
CA LYS A 46 8.00 -8.66 13.67
C LYS A 46 6.86 -8.82 12.67
N ILE A 47 5.81 -8.01 12.81
CA ILE A 47 4.65 -8.00 11.89
C ILE A 47 5.10 -7.59 10.48
N ILE A 48 5.88 -6.52 10.34
CA ILE A 48 6.41 -6.05 9.06
C ILE A 48 7.21 -7.16 8.37
N GLY A 49 8.16 -7.78 9.08
CA GLY A 49 8.98 -8.86 8.55
C GLY A 49 8.16 -10.09 8.16
N GLY A 50 7.16 -10.46 8.96
CA GLY A 50 6.27 -11.58 8.64
C GLY A 50 5.39 -11.32 7.42
N ILE A 51 4.85 -10.10 7.25
CA ILE A 51 4.10 -9.71 6.05
C ILE A 51 5.02 -9.78 4.82
N ALA A 52 6.24 -9.26 4.93
CA ALA A 52 7.21 -9.29 3.83
C ALA A 52 7.52 -10.72 3.38
N LYS A 53 7.75 -11.63 4.33
CA LYS A 53 7.96 -13.07 4.06
C LYS A 53 6.72 -13.72 3.43
N GLY A 54 5.53 -13.44 3.94
CA GLY A 54 4.28 -13.94 3.36
C GLY A 54 4.10 -13.47 1.92
N LEU A 55 4.44 -12.22 1.62
CA LEU A 55 4.32 -11.68 0.27
C LEU A 55 5.40 -12.23 -0.68
N LEU A 56 6.64 -12.42 -0.20
CA LEU A 56 7.67 -13.14 -0.95
C LEU A 56 7.20 -14.54 -1.33
N TYR A 57 6.62 -15.27 -0.38
CA TYR A 57 6.09 -16.61 -0.64
C TYR A 57 5.06 -16.61 -1.76
N LEU A 58 4.12 -15.65 -1.76
CA LEU A 58 3.12 -15.52 -2.82
C LEU A 58 3.72 -15.17 -4.19
N HIS A 59 4.85 -14.46 -4.23
CA HIS A 59 5.44 -13.96 -5.48
C HIS A 59 6.42 -14.94 -6.12
N GLU A 60 7.19 -15.66 -5.29
CA GLU A 60 8.38 -16.41 -5.71
C GLU A 60 8.38 -17.87 -5.23
N ASP A 61 7.95 -18.17 -4.00
CA ASP A 61 8.09 -19.53 -3.42
C ASP A 61 6.86 -20.42 -3.63
N SER A 62 5.70 -19.84 -3.94
CA SER A 62 4.48 -20.60 -4.22
C SER A 62 4.53 -21.24 -5.60
N ARG A 63 3.91 -22.42 -5.73
CA ARG A 63 3.85 -23.18 -7.00
C ARG A 63 3.38 -22.34 -8.20
N LEU A 64 2.44 -21.43 -7.95
CA LEU A 64 1.98 -20.43 -8.91
C LEU A 64 2.25 -19.06 -8.30
N ARG A 65 2.62 -18.08 -9.13
CA ARG A 65 2.77 -16.70 -8.67
C ARG A 65 1.40 -16.09 -8.43
N ILE A 66 1.19 -15.52 -7.24
CA ILE A 66 -0.08 -14.97 -6.78
C ILE A 66 0.07 -13.46 -6.58
N ILE A 67 -0.76 -12.68 -7.29
CA ILE A 67 -0.88 -11.23 -7.08
C ILE A 67 -2.11 -10.97 -6.23
N HIS A 68 -1.94 -10.45 -5.00
CA HIS A 68 -3.01 -10.30 -4.02
C HIS A 68 -4.05 -9.22 -4.43
N ARG A 69 -3.55 -8.06 -4.87
CA ARG A 69 -4.31 -6.86 -5.33
C ARG A 69 -5.13 -6.11 -4.28
N ASP A 70 -5.38 -6.69 -3.10
CA ASP A 70 -6.00 -5.97 -1.97
C ASP A 70 -5.18 -6.08 -0.66
N LEU A 71 -3.87 -5.86 -0.73
CA LEU A 71 -3.01 -5.90 0.46
C LEU A 71 -3.19 -4.62 1.29
N LYS A 72 -3.63 -4.76 2.54
CA LYS A 72 -3.93 -3.66 3.49
C LYS A 72 -3.94 -4.15 4.93
N ALA A 73 -3.91 -3.24 5.91
CA ALA A 73 -3.96 -3.62 7.33
C ALA A 73 -5.24 -4.37 7.74
N GLY A 74 -6.35 -4.14 7.02
CA GLY A 74 -7.61 -4.88 7.21
C GLY A 74 -7.53 -6.36 6.80
N ASN A 75 -6.56 -6.73 5.96
CA ASN A 75 -6.37 -8.08 5.44
C ASN A 75 -5.16 -8.79 6.07
N ILE A 76 -4.61 -8.23 7.15
CA ILE A 76 -3.57 -8.88 7.96
C ILE A 76 -4.21 -9.40 9.25
N LEU A 77 -4.20 -10.72 9.41
CA LEU A 77 -4.62 -11.41 10.63
C LEU A 77 -3.40 -11.63 11.52
N LEU A 78 -3.56 -11.46 12.83
CA LEU A 78 -2.51 -11.72 13.82
C LEU A 78 -2.95 -12.89 14.70
N ASP A 79 -2.12 -13.93 14.82
CA ASP A 79 -2.33 -15.01 15.78
C ASP A 79 -1.95 -14.61 17.21
N GLU A 80 -2.00 -15.57 18.14
CA GLU A 80 -1.76 -15.36 19.57
C GLU A 80 -0.33 -14.89 19.84
N GLU A 81 0.63 -15.35 19.04
CA GLU A 81 2.04 -14.96 19.09
C GLU A 81 2.36 -13.68 18.31
N MET A 82 1.35 -12.96 17.81
CA MET A 82 1.52 -11.75 17.01
C MET A 82 2.24 -11.98 15.68
N CYS A 83 2.15 -13.18 15.13
CA CYS A 83 2.63 -13.49 13.79
C CYS A 83 1.56 -13.12 12.76
N PRO A 84 1.94 -12.41 11.68
CA PRO A 84 0.98 -11.97 10.67
C PRO A 84 0.68 -13.08 9.66
N LYS A 85 -0.58 -13.12 9.20
CA LYS A 85 -1.04 -13.94 8.09
C LYS A 85 -1.80 -13.04 7.10
N ILE A 86 -1.42 -13.12 5.83
CA ILE A 86 -2.12 -12.44 4.74
C ILE A 86 -3.42 -13.19 4.48
N ALA A 87 -4.54 -12.48 4.45
CA ALA A 87 -5.88 -13.02 4.27
C ALA A 87 -6.63 -12.28 3.16
N ASP A 88 -7.83 -12.80 2.82
CA ASP A 88 -8.72 -12.26 1.77
C ASP A 88 -8.11 -12.26 0.35
N PHE A 89 -7.99 -13.46 -0.19
CA PHE A 89 -7.57 -13.70 -1.57
C PHE A 89 -8.71 -13.56 -2.59
N GLY A 90 -9.88 -13.02 -2.21
CA GLY A 90 -11.03 -12.90 -3.11
C GLY A 90 -10.75 -12.05 -4.36
N MET A 91 -9.76 -11.16 -4.27
CA MET A 91 -9.29 -10.34 -5.39
C MET A 91 -8.00 -10.85 -6.03
N ALA A 92 -7.43 -11.96 -5.56
CA ALA A 92 -6.14 -12.43 -6.03
C ALA A 92 -6.20 -12.92 -7.49
N ARG A 93 -5.04 -12.92 -8.14
CA ARG A 93 -4.85 -13.45 -9.49
C ARG A 93 -3.63 -14.37 -9.54
N LEU A 94 -3.77 -15.46 -10.27
CA LEU A 94 -2.68 -16.40 -10.52
C LEU A 94 -2.03 -15.99 -11.84
N PHE A 95 -0.71 -15.93 -11.83
CA PHE A 95 0.10 -15.83 -13.03
C PHE A 95 0.61 -17.21 -13.41
N ILE A 96 0.43 -17.57 -14.68
CA ILE A 96 1.00 -18.78 -15.26
C ILE A 96 2.43 -18.43 -15.72
N MET A 97 3.31 -19.44 -15.79
CA MET A 97 4.76 -19.27 -16.01
C MET A 97 5.11 -18.18 -17.05
N ASN A 98 6.09 -17.35 -16.69
CA ASN A 98 6.62 -16.17 -17.41
C ASN A 98 5.75 -14.91 -17.45
N GLU A 99 4.50 -14.93 -16.95
CA GLU A 99 3.73 -13.70 -16.80
C GLU A 99 4.32 -12.80 -15.71
N THR A 100 4.63 -11.56 -16.07
CA THR A 100 5.18 -10.53 -15.17
C THR A 100 4.19 -9.42 -14.88
N GLN A 101 3.17 -9.25 -15.72
CA GLN A 101 2.10 -8.28 -15.60
C GLN A 101 0.79 -8.88 -16.12
N GLY A 102 -0.32 -8.48 -15.51
CA GLY A 102 -1.67 -8.74 -15.99
C GLY A 102 -2.42 -7.42 -16.15
N ASP A 103 -3.37 -7.40 -17.08
CA ASP A 103 -4.19 -6.23 -17.39
C ASP A 103 -5.66 -6.54 -17.08
N THR A 104 -6.42 -5.52 -16.66
CA THR A 104 -7.86 -5.67 -16.38
C THR A 104 -8.61 -4.36 -16.56
N ASN A 105 -9.80 -4.42 -17.15
CA ASN A 105 -10.71 -3.26 -17.21
C ASN A 105 -11.47 -3.06 -15.89
N ARG A 106 -11.47 -4.05 -14.99
CA ARG A 106 -12.13 -3.99 -13.70
C ARG A 106 -11.10 -3.69 -12.60
N ILE A 107 -11.13 -2.46 -12.09
CA ILE A 107 -10.33 -2.04 -10.94
C ILE A 107 -11.04 -2.47 -9.65
N VAL A 108 -10.35 -3.27 -8.84
CA VAL A 108 -10.84 -3.76 -7.54
C VAL A 108 -9.71 -3.70 -6.52
N GLY A 109 -10.03 -3.35 -5.29
CA GLY A 109 -9.06 -3.21 -4.22
C GLY A 109 -9.43 -2.02 -3.34
N THR A 110 -8.60 -1.76 -2.34
CA THR A 110 -8.83 -0.67 -1.39
C THR A 110 -8.09 0.58 -1.83
N TYR A 111 -8.84 1.66 -2.05
CA TYR A 111 -8.29 2.97 -2.38
C TYR A 111 -7.26 3.43 -1.33
N GLY A 112 -6.17 4.02 -1.81
CA GLY A 112 -5.02 4.42 -1.01
C GLY A 112 -3.89 3.38 -0.95
N TYR A 113 -4.19 2.08 -1.10
CA TYR A 113 -3.16 1.02 -1.17
C TYR A 113 -2.86 0.61 -2.61
N MET A 114 -3.73 0.95 -3.56
CA MET A 114 -3.58 0.58 -4.96
C MET A 114 -2.47 1.39 -5.62
N ALA A 115 -1.59 0.69 -6.36
CA ALA A 115 -0.52 1.30 -7.12
C ALA A 115 -1.08 2.18 -8.27
N PRO A 116 -0.41 3.30 -8.62
CA PRO A 116 -0.92 4.25 -9.60
C PRO A 116 -1.13 3.60 -10.97
N GLU A 117 -0.22 2.75 -11.43
CA GLU A 117 -0.36 2.05 -12.71
C GLU A 117 -1.57 1.11 -12.75
N TYR A 118 -1.96 0.57 -11.59
CA TYR A 118 -3.14 -0.28 -11.47
C TYR A 118 -4.42 0.55 -11.53
N VAL A 119 -4.47 1.67 -10.81
CA VAL A 119 -5.64 2.56 -10.80
C VAL A 119 -5.86 3.22 -12.16
N MET A 120 -4.79 3.67 -12.81
CA MET A 120 -4.86 4.43 -14.06
C MET A 120 -5.05 3.53 -15.28
N HIS A 121 -4.36 2.39 -15.32
CA HIS A 121 -4.26 1.57 -16.54
C HIS A 121 -4.72 0.13 -16.35
N GLY A 122 -5.17 -0.26 -15.15
CA GLY A 122 -5.57 -1.64 -14.88
C GLY A 122 -4.41 -2.64 -14.86
N LYS A 123 -3.17 -2.16 -14.83
CA LYS A 123 -1.96 -2.98 -14.86
C LYS A 123 -1.60 -3.44 -13.45
N PHE A 124 -1.57 -4.74 -13.21
CA PHE A 124 -1.18 -5.30 -11.92
C PHE A 124 -0.03 -6.30 -12.06
N SER A 125 0.83 -6.31 -11.06
CA SER A 125 2.00 -7.20 -11.00
C SER A 125 2.43 -7.43 -9.55
N VAL A 126 3.51 -8.18 -9.36
CA VAL A 126 4.19 -8.29 -8.05
C VAL A 126 4.59 -6.90 -7.53
N LYS A 127 5.00 -5.98 -8.41
CA LYS A 127 5.40 -4.60 -8.05
C LYS A 127 4.22 -3.73 -7.61
N SER A 128 3.00 -4.06 -8.04
CA SER A 128 1.80 -3.39 -7.54
C SER A 128 1.50 -3.83 -6.10
N ASN A 129 1.81 -5.07 -5.70
CA ASN A 129 1.73 -5.48 -4.29
C ASN A 129 2.87 -4.90 -3.45
N VAL A 130 4.07 -4.72 -4.01
CA VAL A 130 5.18 -4.02 -3.33
C VAL A 130 4.76 -2.58 -2.98
N TYR A 131 4.09 -1.88 -3.90
CA TYR A 131 3.53 -0.56 -3.61
C TYR A 131 2.56 -0.61 -2.42
N SER A 132 1.56 -1.50 -2.46
CA SER A 132 0.61 -1.68 -1.34
C SER A 132 1.30 -2.03 -0.02
N PHE A 133 2.38 -2.80 -0.08
CA PHE A 133 3.20 -3.13 1.08
C PHE A 133 3.89 -1.87 1.65
N GLY A 134 4.43 -0.99 0.81
CA GLY A 134 4.96 0.30 1.25
C GLY A 134 3.92 1.13 2.00
N ILE A 135 2.74 1.31 1.43
CA ILE A 135 1.62 2.02 2.10
C ILE A 135 1.29 1.38 3.46
N LEU A 136 1.29 0.05 3.53
CA LEU A 136 1.06 -0.69 4.76
C LEU A 136 2.18 -0.48 5.79
N LEU A 137 3.46 -0.41 5.39
CA LEU A 137 4.56 -0.05 6.29
C LEU A 137 4.32 1.32 6.92
N LEU A 138 3.95 2.31 6.09
CA LEU A 138 3.71 3.67 6.52
C LEU A 138 2.56 3.77 7.53
N GLU A 139 1.47 3.04 7.29
CA GLU A 139 0.35 2.89 8.22
C GLU A 139 0.77 2.22 9.53
N ILE A 140 1.61 1.18 9.48
CA ILE A 140 2.12 0.50 10.68
C ILE A 140 3.06 1.43 11.47
N ILE A 141 3.94 2.20 10.83
CA ILE A 141 4.91 3.07 11.50
C ILE A 141 4.23 4.28 12.15
N SER A 142 3.26 4.87 11.45
CA SER A 142 2.55 6.08 11.92
C SER A 142 1.36 5.78 12.83
N GLY A 143 0.81 4.56 12.74
CA GLY A 143 -0.48 4.21 13.35
C GLY A 143 -1.62 5.10 12.86
N GLN A 144 -1.46 5.76 11.71
CA GLN A 144 -2.47 6.60 11.09
C GLN A 144 -3.05 5.90 9.87
N LYS A 145 -4.38 6.00 9.71
CA LYS A 145 -5.06 5.49 8.53
C LYS A 145 -4.63 6.32 7.32
N TYR A 146 -4.19 5.65 6.25
CA TYR A 146 -3.77 6.30 5.01
C TYR A 146 -4.81 7.30 4.48
N ASN A 147 -6.08 6.91 4.38
CA ASN A 147 -7.17 7.74 3.84
C ASN A 147 -7.71 8.82 4.80
N ARG A 148 -7.14 8.99 5.99
CA ARG A 148 -7.65 9.95 7.01
C ARG A 148 -6.55 10.79 7.65
N PHE A 149 -5.39 10.89 6.99
CA PHE A 149 -4.32 11.75 7.46
C PHE A 149 -4.67 13.21 7.20
N CYS A 150 -4.53 14.04 8.23
CA CYS A 150 -4.82 15.47 8.17
C CYS A 150 -3.67 16.26 8.79
N ILE A 151 -3.28 17.36 8.16
CA ILE A 151 -2.35 18.34 8.73
C ILE A 151 -3.13 19.63 8.95
N GLY A 152 -3.18 20.13 10.19
CA GLY A 152 -3.90 21.37 10.51
C GLY A 152 -5.41 21.33 10.28
N GLY A 153 -6.00 20.14 10.15
CA GLY A 153 -7.42 19.94 9.84
C GLY A 153 -7.72 19.64 8.37
N GLU A 154 -6.75 19.86 7.46
CA GLU A 154 -6.92 19.62 6.03
C GLU A 154 -6.47 18.21 5.63
N PRO A 155 -7.21 17.51 4.74
CA PRO A 155 -6.78 16.25 4.17
C PRO A 155 -5.40 16.38 3.52
N TYR A 156 -4.47 15.51 3.91
CA TYR A 156 -3.13 15.48 3.34
C TYR A 156 -2.75 14.04 3.05
N GLU A 157 -2.14 13.79 1.89
CA GLU A 157 -1.78 12.43 1.51
C GLU A 157 -0.57 11.95 2.35
N LEU A 158 -0.69 10.79 2.99
CA LEU A 158 0.29 10.32 3.97
C LEU A 158 1.68 10.05 3.32
N THR A 159 1.72 9.58 2.07
CA THR A 159 2.95 9.39 1.28
C THR A 159 3.65 10.72 0.96
N SER A 160 2.89 11.76 0.67
CA SER A 160 3.41 13.13 0.48
C SER A 160 4.10 13.63 1.73
N PHE A 161 3.44 13.42 2.88
CA PHE A 161 4.00 13.82 4.17
C PHE A 161 5.25 13.01 4.49
N ALA A 162 5.25 11.72 4.16
CA ALA A 162 6.41 10.86 4.31
C ALA A 162 7.61 11.35 3.50
N TRP A 163 7.40 11.64 2.22
CA TRP A 163 8.43 12.16 1.33
C TRP A 163 8.98 13.50 1.81
N ASP A 164 8.12 14.47 2.10
CA ASP A 164 8.55 15.80 2.53
C ASP A 164 9.30 15.75 3.86
N SER A 165 8.80 14.96 4.82
CA SER A 165 9.47 14.74 6.10
C SER A 165 10.81 14.06 5.94
N TRP A 166 10.92 13.04 5.07
CA TRP A 166 12.18 12.35 4.80
C TRP A 166 13.20 13.27 4.13
N LYS A 167 12.78 14.02 3.10
CA LYS A 167 13.64 14.93 2.34
C LYS A 167 14.28 16.02 3.22
N VAL A 168 13.55 16.54 4.21
CA VAL A 168 14.05 17.58 5.12
C VAL A 168 14.65 17.02 6.42
N GLY A 169 14.79 15.69 6.54
CA GLY A 169 15.39 15.05 7.72
C GLY A 169 14.50 15.02 8.97
N THR A 170 13.18 15.17 8.83
CA THR A 170 12.19 15.18 9.92
C THR A 170 11.25 13.98 9.92
N ALA A 171 11.59 12.88 9.23
CA ALA A 171 10.83 11.63 9.18
C ALA A 171 10.49 11.05 10.56
N THR A 172 11.24 11.42 11.60
CA THR A 172 10.93 11.08 13.00
C THR A 172 9.54 11.56 13.46
N LYS A 173 8.98 12.61 12.84
CA LYS A 173 7.64 13.13 13.13
C LYS A 173 6.51 12.19 12.71
N MET A 174 6.81 11.25 11.81
CA MET A 174 5.85 10.27 11.32
C MET A 174 5.71 9.08 12.26
N ILE A 175 6.64 8.90 13.19
CA ILE A 175 6.66 7.76 14.09
C ILE A 175 5.49 7.90 15.07
N ASP A 176 4.70 6.85 15.17
CA ASP A 176 3.60 6.76 16.13
C ASP A 176 4.09 7.09 17.55
N PRO A 177 3.50 8.09 18.23
CA PRO A 177 3.90 8.47 19.59
C PRO A 177 3.75 7.36 20.63
N THR A 178 2.97 6.31 20.33
CA THR A 178 2.81 5.13 21.20
C THR A 178 3.98 4.15 21.10
N ILE A 179 4.88 4.31 20.12
CA ILE A 179 6.15 3.58 20.05
C ILE A 179 7.10 4.26 21.02
N PHE A 180 7.32 3.65 22.17
CA PHE A 180 8.15 4.20 23.25
C PHE A 180 9.55 3.59 23.26
N SER A 181 9.72 2.37 22.73
CA SER A 181 11.02 1.72 22.60
C SER A 181 11.33 1.40 21.14
N GLY A 182 12.61 1.27 20.82
CA GLY A 182 13.07 0.89 19.49
C GLY A 182 14.21 1.78 18.98
N PRO A 183 15.24 1.18 18.35
CA PRO A 183 16.33 1.95 17.76
C PRO A 183 15.78 2.82 16.63
N ARG A 184 15.80 4.14 16.82
CA ARG A 184 15.26 5.12 15.87
C ARG A 184 15.83 4.96 14.46
N ASN A 185 17.09 4.55 14.35
CA ASN A 185 17.74 4.25 13.06
C ASN A 185 17.03 3.13 12.30
N ASN A 186 16.54 2.08 12.98
CA ASN A 186 15.80 0.99 12.32
C ASN A 186 14.43 1.47 11.85
N ILE A 187 13.77 2.35 12.61
CA ILE A 187 12.49 2.96 12.20
C ILE A 187 12.70 3.84 10.97
N LEU A 188 13.71 4.72 10.99
CA LEU A 188 14.06 5.58 9.86
C LEU A 188 14.47 4.77 8.62
N ARG A 189 15.21 3.67 8.81
CA ARG A 189 15.53 2.73 7.73
C ARG A 189 14.27 2.09 7.16
N THR A 190 13.30 1.74 8.00
CA THR A 190 12.01 1.18 7.56
C THR A 190 11.20 2.21 6.76
N ILE A 191 11.17 3.48 7.18
CA ILE A 191 10.56 4.59 6.41
C ILE A 191 11.27 4.75 5.06
N HIS A 192 12.59 4.63 5.02
CA HIS A 192 13.33 4.70 3.76
C HIS A 192 13.00 3.54 2.81
N ILE A 193 12.91 2.30 3.34
CA ILE A 193 12.48 1.12 2.56
C ILE A 193 11.03 1.29 2.06
N GLU A 194 10.17 1.89 2.87
CA GLU A 194 8.81 2.24 2.47
C GLU A 194 8.79 3.18 1.26
N LEU A 195 9.56 4.26 1.29
CA LEU A 195 9.69 5.18 0.17
C LEU A 195 10.20 4.49 -1.10
N LEU A 196 11.11 3.51 -0.98
CA LEU A 196 11.55 2.68 -2.11
C LEU A 196 10.43 1.77 -2.66
N CYS A 197 9.52 1.30 -1.80
CA CYS A 197 8.39 0.48 -2.21
C CYS A 197 7.32 1.27 -2.98
N VAL A 198 7.13 2.55 -2.66
CA VAL A 198 6.08 3.42 -3.24
C VAL A 198 6.56 4.29 -4.40
N GLN A 199 7.68 3.94 -5.03
CA GLN A 199 8.19 4.66 -6.21
C GLN A 199 7.17 4.65 -7.34
N ASP A 200 7.03 5.77 -8.06
CA ASP A 200 6.12 5.86 -9.21
C ASP A 200 6.51 4.86 -10.31
N ALA A 201 7.78 4.90 -10.72
CA ALA A 201 8.34 3.95 -11.67
C ALA A 201 8.30 2.52 -11.10
N VAL A 202 7.51 1.66 -11.74
CA VAL A 202 7.32 0.24 -11.38
C VAL A 202 8.64 -0.54 -11.32
N SER A 203 9.57 -0.21 -12.23
CA SER A 203 10.92 -0.80 -12.28
C SER A 203 11.80 -0.39 -11.10
N ALA A 204 11.62 0.81 -10.55
CA ALA A 204 12.41 1.34 -9.43
C ALA A 204 12.03 0.72 -8.08
N ARG A 205 10.82 0.16 -7.96
CA ARG A 205 10.39 -0.55 -6.74
C ARG A 205 11.25 -1.81 -6.52
N PRO A 206 11.68 -2.14 -5.30
CA PRO A 206 12.41 -3.38 -5.04
C PRO A 206 11.53 -4.63 -5.25
N THR A 207 12.14 -5.82 -5.31
CA THR A 207 11.41 -7.09 -5.12
C THR A 207 11.23 -7.36 -3.63
N MET A 208 10.31 -8.26 -3.26
CA MET A 208 10.14 -8.63 -1.85
C MET A 208 11.37 -9.34 -1.26
N ALA A 209 12.11 -10.11 -2.08
CA ALA A 209 13.39 -10.68 -1.68
C ALA A 209 14.40 -9.56 -1.32
N SER A 210 14.50 -8.53 -2.15
CA SER A 210 15.34 -7.36 -1.86
C SER A 210 14.89 -6.63 -0.60
N VAL A 211 13.59 -6.41 -0.41
CA VAL A 211 13.03 -5.80 0.81
C VAL A 211 13.43 -6.58 2.07
N ILE A 212 13.31 -7.91 2.06
CA ILE A 212 13.71 -8.77 3.18
C ILE A 212 15.21 -8.64 3.46
N ASN A 213 16.05 -8.62 2.41
CA ASN A 213 17.48 -8.41 2.56
C ASN A 213 17.80 -7.03 3.17
N MET A 214 17.09 -5.97 2.74
CA MET A 214 17.25 -4.61 3.29
C MET A 214 16.90 -4.54 4.79
N PHE A 215 15.90 -5.31 5.23
CA PHE A 215 15.55 -5.43 6.65
C PHE A 215 16.59 -6.22 7.45
N ASN A 216 17.04 -7.36 6.93
CA ASN A 216 17.96 -8.26 7.66
C ASN A 216 19.40 -7.76 7.69
N ASN A 217 19.83 -6.99 6.69
CA ASN A 217 21.21 -6.50 6.60
C ASN A 217 21.26 -4.99 6.87
N THR A 218 21.47 -4.61 8.13
CA THR A 218 21.52 -3.20 8.57
C THR A 218 22.70 -2.43 7.97
N SER A 219 23.78 -3.13 7.61
CA SER A 219 24.99 -2.54 7.02
C SER A 219 24.87 -2.30 5.51
N LEU A 220 23.82 -2.83 4.87
CA LEU A 220 23.58 -2.62 3.44
C LEU A 220 23.21 -1.15 3.16
N SER A 221 23.99 -0.52 2.27
CA SER A 221 23.66 0.79 1.71
C SER A 221 22.42 0.70 0.82
N LEU A 222 21.46 1.58 1.04
CA LEU A 222 20.19 1.61 0.31
C LEU A 222 20.21 2.68 -0.78
N PRO A 223 19.59 2.44 -1.95
CA PRO A 223 19.47 3.44 -2.99
C PRO A 223 18.62 4.62 -2.53
N LEU A 224 18.84 5.82 -3.08
CA LEU A 224 18.02 6.98 -2.75
C LEU A 224 16.63 6.86 -3.41
N PRO A 225 15.53 7.01 -2.66
CA PRO A 225 14.20 7.08 -3.24
C PRO A 225 14.03 8.38 -4.05
N SER A 226 13.21 8.31 -5.09
CA SER A 226 12.69 9.49 -5.80
C SER A 226 11.30 9.86 -5.28
N LYS A 227 10.82 11.04 -5.69
CA LYS A 227 9.52 11.58 -5.27
C LYS A 227 8.39 10.62 -5.69
N PRO A 228 7.56 10.11 -4.77
CA PRO A 228 6.41 9.28 -5.12
C PRO A 228 5.41 10.03 -6.01
N ALA A 229 4.63 9.30 -6.81
CA ALA A 229 3.50 9.89 -7.52
C ALA A 229 2.38 10.25 -6.54
N TYR A 230 1.77 11.41 -6.77
CA TYR A 230 0.65 11.92 -6.00
C TYR A 230 -0.65 11.40 -6.63
N LEU A 231 -1.54 10.82 -5.84
CA LEU A 231 -2.87 10.42 -6.34
C LEU A 231 -3.79 11.63 -6.58
N ALA A 232 -3.42 12.81 -6.09
CA ALA A 232 -4.22 14.06 -6.17
C ALA A 232 -4.56 14.51 -7.60
N THR A 233 -3.86 14.04 -8.64
CA THR A 233 -4.08 14.47 -10.03
C THR A 233 -5.20 13.71 -10.75
N ILE A 234 -5.70 12.61 -10.19
CA ILE A 234 -6.71 11.75 -10.84
C ILE A 234 -8.11 12.41 -10.83
N GLU A 235 -8.38 13.33 -9.90
CA GLU A 235 -9.64 14.08 -9.88
C GLU A 235 -9.64 15.24 -10.89
N SER A 236 -8.48 15.79 -11.26
CA SER A 236 -8.38 16.87 -12.26
C SER A 236 -8.42 16.38 -13.71
N GLU A 237 -7.95 15.16 -14.00
CA GLU A 237 -7.87 14.65 -15.37
C GLU A 237 -9.17 13.98 -15.87
N LYS A 238 -10.05 13.54 -14.96
CA LYS A 238 -11.36 12.97 -15.33
C LYS A 238 -12.35 14.03 -15.84
N THR A 239 -12.08 15.31 -15.63
CA THR A 239 -12.98 16.40 -16.05
C THR A 239 -12.69 16.89 -17.48
N ILE A 240 -11.59 16.46 -18.12
CA ILE A 240 -11.15 17.01 -19.43
C ILE A 240 -11.37 16.02 -20.60
N THR A 241 -11.64 14.73 -20.34
CA THR A 241 -11.68 13.69 -21.39
C THR A 241 -13.04 13.05 -21.67
N SER A 242 -14.15 13.71 -21.33
CA SER A 242 -15.48 13.35 -21.85
C SER A 242 -16.05 14.45 -22.76
N GLY A 243 -15.74 14.38 -24.05
CA GLY A 243 -16.29 15.29 -25.06
C GLY A 243 -16.87 14.57 -26.28
N SER A 244 -18.20 14.63 -26.44
CA SER A 244 -18.98 14.81 -27.69
C SER A 244 -20.44 14.41 -27.45
N ALA A 245 -21.49 15.07 -27.96
CA ALA A 245 -21.63 16.17 -28.90
C ALA A 245 -23.03 16.80 -28.71
N GLY A 246 -23.18 18.08 -29.00
CA GLY A 246 -24.48 18.75 -29.07
C GLY A 246 -24.35 20.27 -29.15
N LYS A 247 -24.35 20.82 -30.37
CA LYS A 247 -24.44 22.26 -30.64
C LYS A 247 -25.75 22.82 -30.08
N VAL A 248 -25.70 24.05 -29.57
CA VAL A 248 -26.41 25.26 -30.06
C VAL A 248 -26.43 26.32 -28.96
N GLY A 249 -26.16 27.57 -29.32
CA GLY A 249 -26.75 28.74 -28.65
C GLY A 249 -25.75 29.66 -27.96
N ALA A 250 -25.56 30.84 -28.54
CA ALA A 250 -24.70 31.92 -28.10
C ALA A 250 -25.12 32.52 -26.74
N GLN A 251 -24.17 33.06 -25.98
CA GLN A 251 -24.01 34.51 -25.80
C GLN A 251 -22.76 34.83 -24.96
N SER A 252 -22.19 35.98 -25.28
CA SER A 252 -20.89 36.52 -24.91
C SER A 252 -21.03 37.53 -23.77
N VAL A 253 -19.87 38.09 -23.34
CA VAL A 253 -19.68 39.39 -22.65
C VAL A 253 -19.81 39.30 -21.10
N ASN A 254 -18.91 39.75 -20.22
CA ASN A 254 -17.64 40.50 -20.26
C ASN A 254 -16.89 40.32 -18.91
N TRP A 255 -15.55 40.28 -18.90
CA TRP A 255 -14.59 41.36 -18.61
C TRP A 255 -14.32 41.66 -17.11
N ILE A 256 -13.04 41.50 -16.79
CA ILE A 256 -12.29 41.80 -15.56
C ILE A 256 -12.42 43.27 -15.18
N SER A 257 -12.44 43.61 -13.88
CA SER A 257 -11.79 44.85 -13.40
C SER A 257 -11.39 44.70 -11.93
N ILE A 258 -10.07 44.69 -11.74
CA ILE A 258 -9.36 44.95 -10.49
C ILE A 258 -9.30 46.47 -10.32
N THR A 259 -9.62 46.97 -9.14
CA THR A 259 -8.94 48.17 -8.62
C THR A 259 -8.91 48.17 -7.10
N GLU A 260 -7.69 48.35 -6.58
CA GLU A 260 -7.34 48.61 -5.19
C GLU A 260 -8.02 49.86 -4.64
N GLN A 261 -8.32 49.85 -3.34
CA GLN A 261 -8.52 51.06 -2.55
C GLN A 261 -7.67 51.00 -1.27
N LEU A 262 -6.92 52.07 -1.05
CA LEU A 262 -6.25 52.47 0.19
C LEU A 262 -6.29 54.02 0.24
N PRO A 263 -6.20 54.66 1.42
CA PRO A 263 -7.34 54.87 2.31
C PRO A 263 -7.55 56.37 2.64
N ARG A 264 -8.69 56.69 3.25
CA ARG A 264 -8.84 57.64 4.37
C ARG A 264 -10.23 57.50 4.99
#